data_AF-A0A060WV00-F1
#
_entry.id   AF-A0A060WV00-F1
#
_cell.length_a   1.000
_cell.length_b   1.000
_cell.length_c   1.000
_cell.angle_alpha   90.00
_cell.angle_beta   90.00
_cell.angle_gamma   90.00
#
_symmetry.space_group_name_H-M   'P 1'
#
loop_
_entity.id
_entity.type
_entity.pdbx_description
1 polymer ?
#
loop_
_entity_poly.entity_id
_entity_poly.type
_entity_poly.pdbx_seq_one_letter_code
_entity_poly.pdbx_strand_id
1 'polypeptide(L)'
;MREKEGFKCRSSKKLDKDTVENVVRSKQDMETEPVSEVVQPRVLTEEEIQDVWRGITLTHLQKTLGLTSLEVVLDPRHINPQNIVYNMTTVNKHGVVTLEDKTDDLPHWVLSAMKGLANWPKYDASQPSYSGFERDVFKTVSDYFYSLPRPILTSEYYKLFVNILGLLQPQLEQVAIEALQLCTLFLPPASRRKLQLLMRMISRMSQNMDLPRLHDAIATHTLMAHMFSHCVLGCKEEMDLDELLATRLVSFLMDHHQEILQVPVYLQNAVQDHIAYLRKVQIT
;
A
#
# COMPACT_ATOMS: atom_id res chain seq x y z
N MET A 1 -65.31 10.26 -10.18
CA MET A 1 -65.30 11.74 -10.09
C MET A 1 -64.07 12.28 -10.82
N ARG A 2 -64.14 13.55 -11.25
CA ARG A 2 -63.15 14.42 -11.95
C ARG A 2 -61.68 13.95 -11.90
N GLU A 3 -61.00 13.78 -13.04
CA GLU A 3 -60.45 14.82 -13.95
C GLU A 3 -59.34 15.66 -13.32
N LYS A 4 -58.10 15.53 -13.86
CA LYS A 4 -57.34 16.56 -14.64
C LYS A 4 -56.74 17.66 -13.75
N GLU A 5 -55.48 18.03 -13.92
CA GLU A 5 -55.04 18.92 -15.01
C GLU A 5 -53.73 18.48 -15.71
N GLY A 6 -53.51 19.02 -16.90
CA GLY A 6 -52.28 18.88 -17.65
C GLY A 6 -51.94 20.14 -18.44
N PHE A 7 -50.74 20.14 -19.02
CA PHE A 7 -50.22 21.03 -20.06
C PHE A 7 -51.25 21.86 -20.85
N LYS A 8 -50.93 23.12 -21.20
CA LYS A 8 -50.22 23.49 -22.47
C LYS A 8 -50.47 24.96 -22.92
N CYS A 9 -49.40 25.75 -22.98
CA CYS A 9 -48.97 26.69 -24.04
C CYS A 9 -49.92 27.72 -24.72
N ARG A 10 -49.28 28.82 -25.18
CA ARG A 10 -49.69 29.87 -26.14
C ARG A 10 -50.58 31.02 -25.64
N SER A 11 -50.05 32.23 -25.75
CA SER A 11 -50.53 33.17 -26.78
C SER A 11 -49.45 34.20 -27.17
N SER A 12 -49.56 34.73 -28.39
CA SER A 12 -48.71 35.79 -28.95
C SER A 12 -49.61 36.90 -29.46
N LYS A 13 -49.17 38.17 -29.36
CA LYS A 13 -49.19 39.22 -30.42
C LYS A 13 -49.32 40.64 -29.85
N LYS A 14 -48.54 41.57 -30.47
CA LYS A 14 -48.81 43.02 -30.59
C LYS A 14 -48.75 43.79 -29.25
N LEU A 15 -48.52 45.10 -29.17
CA LEU A 15 -48.30 46.22 -30.12
C LEU A 15 -47.29 47.18 -29.42
N ASP A 16 -46.63 48.20 -29.99
CA ASP A 16 -46.65 48.81 -31.33
C ASP A 16 -45.24 49.35 -31.72
N LYS A 17 -45.19 50.35 -32.61
CA LYS A 17 -44.04 51.11 -33.13
C LYS A 17 -44.09 52.55 -32.59
N ASP A 18 -42.95 53.16 -32.26
CA ASP A 18 -42.50 54.45 -32.83
C ASP A 18 -41.29 55.09 -32.12
N THR A 19 -40.53 55.84 -32.92
CA THR A 19 -39.32 56.60 -32.63
C THR A 19 -39.56 57.89 -31.85
N VAL A 20 -38.66 58.21 -30.91
CA VAL A 20 -38.29 59.61 -30.57
C VAL A 20 -36.76 59.70 -30.40
N GLU A 21 -36.19 60.81 -30.85
CA GLU A 21 -34.75 61.03 -30.98
C GLU A 21 -34.04 61.51 -29.69
N ASN A 22 -32.75 61.21 -29.61
CA ASN A 22 -31.67 62.05 -29.04
C ASN A 22 -31.88 62.81 -27.72
N VAL A 23 -31.28 62.27 -26.64
CA VAL A 23 -30.56 63.10 -25.64
C VAL A 23 -29.21 62.47 -25.35
N VAL A 24 -28.12 63.15 -25.74
CA VAL A 24 -26.77 62.82 -25.29
C VAL A 24 -26.62 63.20 -23.83
N ARG A 25 -26.26 62.25 -22.96
CA ARG A 25 -25.74 62.57 -21.63
C ARG A 25 -24.64 61.60 -21.22
N SER A 26 -23.41 62.10 -21.27
CA SER A 26 -22.21 61.35 -20.94
C SER A 26 -22.22 60.89 -19.49
N LYS A 27 -22.06 59.58 -19.27
CA LYS A 27 -21.44 59.02 -18.06
C LYS A 27 -20.50 57.89 -18.48
N GLN A 28 -19.23 58.07 -18.17
CA GLN A 28 -18.26 56.99 -18.13
C GLN A 28 -18.46 56.29 -16.78
N ASP A 29 -19.28 55.26 -16.74
CA ASP A 29 -19.16 54.24 -15.70
C ASP A 29 -18.34 53.11 -16.32
N MET A 30 -17.03 53.08 -16.02
CA MET A 30 -16.23 51.89 -16.29
C MET A 30 -16.61 50.85 -15.24
N GLU A 31 -17.61 50.04 -15.55
CA GLU A 31 -17.77 48.74 -14.91
C GLU A 31 -16.52 47.91 -15.26
N THR A 32 -15.53 47.96 -14.36
CA THR A 32 -14.52 46.90 -14.30
C THR A 32 -15.25 45.64 -13.87
N GLU A 33 -15.73 44.86 -14.85
CA GLU A 33 -16.04 43.46 -14.59
C GLU A 33 -14.83 42.84 -13.88
N PRO A 34 -15.02 42.09 -12.79
CA PRO A 34 -13.93 41.33 -12.22
C PRO A 34 -13.48 40.36 -13.33
N VAL A 35 -12.25 40.56 -13.82
CA VAL A 35 -11.62 39.61 -14.74
C VAL A 35 -11.57 38.29 -14.00
N SER A 36 -12.53 37.41 -14.32
CA SER A 36 -12.56 36.05 -13.85
C SER A 36 -11.43 35.35 -14.57
N GLU A 37 -10.22 35.45 -14.01
CA GLU A 37 -9.08 34.69 -14.47
C GLU A 37 -9.50 33.23 -14.47
N VAL A 38 -9.65 32.67 -15.67
CA VAL A 38 -9.90 31.25 -15.85
C VAL A 38 -8.58 30.55 -15.54
N VAL A 39 -8.32 30.37 -14.24
CA VAL A 39 -7.14 29.70 -13.70
C VAL A 39 -7.13 28.29 -14.28
N GLN A 40 -6.34 28.09 -15.35
CA GLN A 40 -6.16 26.76 -15.91
C GLN A 40 -5.36 25.93 -14.89
N PRO A 41 -5.88 24.78 -14.42
CA PRO A 41 -5.16 23.97 -13.44
C PRO A 41 -3.80 23.54 -13.99
N ARG A 42 -2.72 23.78 -13.22
CA ARG A 42 -1.40 23.30 -13.61
C ARG A 42 -1.43 21.78 -13.79
N VAL A 43 -1.03 21.31 -14.96
CA VAL A 43 -0.77 19.88 -15.17
C VAL A 43 0.58 19.57 -14.53
N LEU A 44 0.58 18.79 -13.45
CA LEU A 44 1.79 18.26 -12.84
C LEU A 44 2.32 17.09 -13.68
N THR A 45 3.64 16.97 -13.78
CA THR A 45 4.28 15.81 -14.42
C THR A 45 4.21 14.58 -13.51
N GLU A 46 4.41 13.41 -14.11
CA GLU A 46 4.45 12.14 -13.36
C GLU A 46 5.63 12.09 -12.38
N GLU A 47 6.77 12.69 -12.73
CA GLU A 47 7.95 12.83 -11.84
C GLU A 47 7.64 13.71 -10.63
N GLU A 48 6.95 14.84 -10.82
CA GLU A 48 6.52 15.71 -9.72
C GLU A 48 5.55 15.00 -8.75
N ILE A 49 4.63 14.19 -9.29
CA ILE A 49 3.70 13.38 -8.49
C ILE A 49 4.47 12.33 -7.68
N GLN A 50 5.44 11.65 -8.31
CA GLN A 50 6.32 10.67 -7.68
C GLN A 50 7.18 11.29 -6.55
N ASP A 51 7.69 12.50 -6.76
CA ASP A 51 8.42 13.26 -5.75
C ASP A 51 7.55 13.68 -4.56
N VAL A 52 6.30 14.09 -4.80
CA VAL A 52 5.33 14.36 -3.72
C VAL A 52 5.06 13.09 -2.90
N TRP A 53 4.84 11.94 -3.55
CA TRP A 53 4.68 10.65 -2.85
C TRP A 53 5.88 10.33 -1.96
N ARG A 54 7.10 10.42 -2.49
CA ARG A 54 8.34 10.17 -1.73
C ARG A 54 8.51 11.16 -0.57
N GLY A 55 8.38 12.45 -0.83
CA GLY A 55 8.56 13.51 0.17
C GLY A 55 7.58 13.40 1.33
N ILE A 56 6.30 13.15 1.05
CA ILE A 56 5.27 12.99 2.08
C ILE A 56 5.48 11.69 2.86
N THR A 57 5.79 10.57 2.20
CA THR A 57 6.05 9.28 2.87
C THR A 57 7.25 9.37 3.82
N LEU A 58 8.34 10.00 3.38
CA LEU A 58 9.53 10.21 4.22
C LEU A 58 9.27 11.19 5.36
N THR A 59 8.52 12.26 5.13
CA THR A 59 8.14 13.21 6.19
C THR A 59 7.31 12.53 7.28
N HIS A 60 6.43 11.61 6.92
CA HIS A 60 5.69 10.81 7.90
C HIS A 60 6.61 9.83 8.63
N LEU A 61 7.41 9.05 7.90
CA LEU A 61 8.32 8.07 8.52
C LEU A 61 9.30 8.73 9.50
N GLN A 62 9.87 9.88 9.15
CA GLN A 62 10.76 10.63 10.05
C GLN A 62 10.06 11.03 11.35
N LYS A 63 8.80 11.49 11.28
CA LYS A 63 7.99 11.85 12.45
C LYS A 63 7.63 10.63 13.28
N THR A 64 7.18 9.53 12.66
CA THR A 64 6.85 8.27 13.33
C THR A 64 8.05 7.69 14.07
N LEU A 65 9.25 7.73 13.48
CA LEU A 65 10.48 7.28 14.13
C LEU A 65 11.07 8.29 15.13
N GLY A 66 10.52 9.51 15.24
CA GLY A 66 11.04 10.57 16.12
C GLY A 66 12.43 11.08 15.75
N LEU A 67 12.86 10.94 14.49
CA LEU A 67 14.23 11.22 14.05
C LEU A 67 14.40 12.67 13.57
N THR A 68 15.58 13.24 13.83
CA THR A 68 15.98 14.56 13.28
C THR A 68 16.40 14.49 11.81
N SER A 69 16.92 13.34 11.36
CA SER A 69 17.21 13.02 9.95
C SER A 69 17.06 11.52 9.73
N LEU A 70 16.53 11.12 8.57
CA LEU A 70 16.43 9.71 8.17
C LEU A 70 17.77 9.12 7.69
N GLU A 71 18.76 9.94 7.32
CA GLU A 71 20.06 9.49 6.79
C GLU A 71 20.82 8.55 7.75
N VAL A 72 20.50 8.62 9.05
CA VAL A 72 21.05 7.72 10.07
C VAL A 72 20.62 6.26 9.83
N VAL A 73 19.43 6.01 9.29
CA VAL A 73 18.82 4.68 9.13
C VAL A 73 18.53 4.28 7.68
N LEU A 74 18.41 5.25 6.77
CA LEU A 74 17.97 5.08 5.39
C LEU A 74 18.53 6.22 4.52
N ASP A 75 19.23 5.89 3.43
CA ASP A 75 19.60 6.89 2.41
C ASP A 75 18.40 7.17 1.49
N PRO A 76 17.83 8.39 1.47
CA PRO A 76 16.67 8.74 0.65
C PRO A 76 16.90 8.56 -0.87
N ARG A 77 18.15 8.52 -1.33
CA ARG A 77 18.51 8.36 -2.75
C ARG A 77 18.23 6.95 -3.29
N HIS A 78 18.23 5.95 -2.43
CA HIS A 78 17.96 4.55 -2.81
C HIS A 78 16.46 4.24 -2.96
N ILE A 79 15.59 5.18 -2.58
CA ILE A 79 14.14 5.00 -2.59
C ILE A 79 13.58 5.34 -3.97
N ASN A 80 13.20 4.31 -4.71
CA ASN A 80 12.45 4.49 -5.96
C ASN A 80 11.01 4.96 -5.63
N PRO A 81 10.60 6.19 -6.00
CA PRO A 81 9.25 6.68 -5.74
C PRO A 81 8.17 5.85 -6.46
N GLN A 82 8.48 5.25 -7.61
CA GLN A 82 7.55 4.41 -8.38
C GLN A 82 7.07 3.21 -7.56
N ASN A 83 7.93 2.63 -6.72
CA ASN A 83 7.54 1.56 -5.79
C ASN A 83 6.42 2.04 -4.86
N ILE A 84 6.55 3.26 -4.30
CA ILE A 84 5.55 3.85 -3.40
C ILE A 84 4.22 4.02 -4.15
N VAL A 85 4.24 4.66 -5.32
CA VAL A 85 3.03 4.89 -6.13
C VAL A 85 2.35 3.55 -6.45
N TYR A 86 3.10 2.58 -6.99
CA TYR A 86 2.57 1.27 -7.38
C TYR A 86 2.00 0.50 -6.18
N ASN A 87 2.71 0.49 -5.04
CA ASN A 87 2.26 -0.18 -3.82
C ASN A 87 1.02 0.49 -3.18
N MET A 88 0.79 1.77 -3.46
CA MET A 88 -0.38 2.53 -3.00
C MET A 88 -1.60 2.41 -3.92
N THR A 89 -1.40 2.27 -5.24
CA THR A 89 -2.49 2.35 -6.23
C THR A 89 -2.81 1.02 -6.92
N THR A 90 -1.83 0.16 -7.14
CA THR A 90 -1.97 -1.07 -7.93
C THR A 90 -2.24 -2.29 -7.05
N VAL A 91 -3.35 -2.24 -6.30
CA VAL A 91 -3.79 -3.29 -5.37
C VAL A 91 -5.17 -3.85 -5.72
N ASN A 92 -5.41 -5.12 -5.40
CA ASN A 92 -6.74 -5.72 -5.52
C ASN A 92 -7.68 -5.33 -4.37
N LYS A 93 -8.94 -5.78 -4.45
CA LYS A 93 -9.99 -5.57 -3.41
C LYS A 93 -9.65 -6.07 -2.00
N HIS A 94 -8.55 -6.81 -1.82
CA HIS A 94 -8.05 -7.28 -0.54
C HIS A 94 -6.75 -6.59 -0.11
N GLY A 95 -6.34 -5.50 -0.78
CA GLY A 95 -5.11 -4.76 -0.51
C GLY A 95 -3.82 -5.47 -0.94
N VAL A 96 -3.89 -6.55 -1.72
CA VAL A 96 -2.69 -7.24 -2.23
C VAL A 96 -2.25 -6.59 -3.54
N VAL A 97 -0.96 -6.27 -3.63
CA VAL A 97 -0.33 -5.75 -4.85
C VAL A 97 -0.57 -6.70 -6.02
N THR A 98 -1.03 -6.16 -7.15
CA THR A 98 -1.20 -6.87 -8.41
C THR A 98 -0.09 -6.49 -9.37
N LEU A 99 0.69 -7.48 -9.81
CA LEU A 99 1.77 -7.24 -10.77
C LEU A 99 1.23 -7.33 -12.21
N GLU A 100 1.61 -6.35 -13.03
CA GLU A 100 1.37 -6.35 -14.48
C GLU A 100 2.30 -7.36 -15.15
N ASP A 101 3.61 -7.26 -14.90
CA ASP A 101 4.58 -8.30 -15.23
C ASP A 101 4.67 -9.35 -14.12
N LYS A 102 4.62 -10.64 -14.50
CA LYS A 102 4.64 -11.78 -13.58
C LYS A 102 5.97 -12.54 -13.60
N THR A 103 6.97 -12.10 -14.35
CA THR A 103 8.32 -12.67 -14.38
C THR A 103 8.90 -12.86 -12.97
N ASP A 104 8.76 -11.85 -12.12
CA ASP A 104 9.23 -11.83 -10.73
C ASP A 104 8.17 -12.25 -9.69
N ASP A 105 6.98 -12.72 -10.08
CA ASP A 105 5.95 -13.20 -9.13
C ASP A 105 6.31 -14.58 -8.54
N LEU A 106 5.55 -15.02 -7.53
CA LEU A 106 5.59 -16.41 -7.06
C LEU A 106 5.11 -17.37 -8.17
N PRO A 107 5.83 -18.48 -8.44
CA PRO A 107 5.38 -19.49 -9.39
C PRO A 107 3.98 -20.03 -9.05
N HIS A 108 3.19 -20.38 -10.07
CA HIS A 108 1.81 -20.86 -9.89
C HIS A 108 1.70 -22.05 -8.92
N TRP A 109 2.69 -22.95 -8.93
CA TRP A 109 2.72 -24.09 -8.02
C TRP A 109 2.91 -23.65 -6.55
N VAL A 110 3.75 -22.65 -6.28
CA VAL A 110 3.93 -22.06 -4.95
C VAL A 110 2.62 -21.42 -4.49
N LEU A 111 2.01 -20.58 -5.32
CA LEU A 111 0.72 -19.95 -5.01
C LEU A 111 -0.39 -20.98 -4.70
N SER A 112 -0.41 -22.09 -5.42
CA SER A 112 -1.36 -23.19 -5.20
C SER A 112 -1.10 -23.91 -3.88
N ALA A 113 0.17 -24.24 -3.59
CA ALA A 113 0.59 -24.87 -2.34
C ALA A 113 0.31 -23.98 -1.10
N MET A 114 0.68 -22.69 -1.18
CA MET A 114 0.41 -21.70 -0.13
C MET A 114 -1.11 -21.56 0.13
N LYS A 115 -1.93 -21.54 -0.93
CA LYS A 115 -3.39 -21.50 -0.82
C LYS A 115 -3.94 -22.77 -0.15
N GLY A 116 -3.36 -23.93 -0.46
CA GLY A 116 -3.71 -25.22 0.17
C GLY A 116 -3.47 -25.20 1.68
N LEU A 117 -2.26 -24.83 2.11
CA LEU A 117 -1.90 -24.72 3.54
C LEU A 117 -2.77 -23.68 4.27
N ALA A 118 -2.95 -22.49 3.69
CA ALA A 118 -3.69 -21.38 4.30
C ALA A 118 -5.22 -21.58 4.38
N ASN A 119 -5.77 -22.64 3.76
CA ASN A 119 -7.20 -22.97 3.79
C ASN A 119 -7.44 -24.45 4.13
N TRP A 120 -6.45 -25.15 4.70
CA TRP A 120 -6.56 -26.56 5.08
C TRP A 120 -7.78 -26.81 6.00
N PRO A 121 -8.52 -27.93 5.85
CA PRO A 121 -8.35 -29.02 4.90
C PRO A 121 -9.20 -28.83 3.63
N LYS A 122 -9.60 -27.59 3.28
CA LYS A 122 -10.44 -27.28 2.09
C LYS A 122 -9.62 -27.38 0.81
N TYR A 123 -9.21 -28.61 0.54
CA TYR A 123 -8.44 -29.04 -0.61
C TYR A 123 -9.38 -29.37 -1.76
N ASP A 124 -8.86 -29.27 -2.99
CA ASP A 124 -9.58 -29.81 -4.15
C ASP A 124 -9.57 -31.35 -4.02
N ALA A 125 -10.75 -31.96 -4.00
CA ALA A 125 -10.94 -33.39 -3.77
C ALA A 125 -10.31 -34.29 -4.86
N SER A 126 -9.78 -33.69 -5.92
CA SER A 126 -9.04 -34.36 -7.00
C SER A 126 -7.55 -34.64 -6.70
N GLN A 127 -6.97 -34.07 -5.64
CA GLN A 127 -5.55 -34.27 -5.31
C GLN A 127 -5.33 -35.41 -4.30
N PRO A 128 -4.19 -36.14 -4.37
CA PRO A 128 -3.90 -37.26 -3.49
C PRO A 128 -3.72 -36.80 -2.04
N SER A 129 -4.54 -37.34 -1.13
CA SER A 129 -4.37 -37.16 0.32
C SER A 129 -3.80 -38.44 0.96
N TYR A 130 -2.64 -38.29 1.60
CA TYR A 130 -2.06 -39.28 2.49
C TYR A 130 -1.60 -38.58 3.79
N SER A 131 -1.40 -39.35 4.86
CA SER A 131 -0.97 -38.80 6.14
C SER A 131 0.44 -38.18 6.02
N GLY A 132 0.59 -36.91 6.39
CA GLY A 132 1.85 -36.16 6.27
C GLY A 132 1.97 -35.32 4.99
N PHE A 133 1.01 -35.39 4.06
CA PHE A 133 1.01 -34.57 2.84
C PHE A 133 1.11 -33.07 3.14
N GLU A 134 0.52 -32.59 4.24
CA GLU A 134 0.65 -31.20 4.69
C GLU A 134 2.10 -30.81 5.03
N ARG A 135 2.90 -31.75 5.56
CA ARG A 135 4.32 -31.56 5.89
C ARG A 135 5.15 -31.49 4.61
N ASP A 136 4.85 -32.31 3.61
CA ASP A 136 5.54 -32.30 2.31
C ASP A 136 5.24 -31.04 1.50
N VAL A 137 3.97 -30.60 1.48
CA VAL A 137 3.58 -29.31 0.87
C VAL A 137 4.24 -28.14 1.60
N PHE A 138 4.24 -28.14 2.94
CA PHE A 138 4.92 -27.13 3.75
C PHE A 138 6.43 -27.09 3.45
N LYS A 139 7.10 -28.25 3.45
CA LYS A 139 8.53 -28.34 3.13
C LYS A 139 8.82 -27.78 1.73
N THR A 140 8.03 -28.15 0.73
CA THR A 140 8.22 -27.68 -0.66
C THR A 140 8.08 -26.15 -0.78
N VAL A 141 7.16 -25.54 -0.03
CA VAL A 141 7.03 -24.08 0.04
C VAL A 141 8.22 -23.45 0.79
N SER A 142 8.64 -24.02 1.92
CA SER A 142 9.79 -23.53 2.69
C SER A 142 11.10 -23.61 1.90
N ASP A 143 11.35 -24.72 1.20
CA ASP A 143 12.52 -24.90 0.32
C ASP A 143 12.58 -23.80 -0.76
N TYR A 144 11.43 -23.43 -1.35
CA TYR A 144 11.36 -22.33 -2.32
C TYR A 144 11.75 -20.98 -1.68
N PHE A 145 11.16 -20.63 -0.54
CA PHE A 145 11.46 -19.36 0.13
C PHE A 145 12.91 -19.30 0.64
N TYR A 146 13.48 -20.43 1.08
CA TYR A 146 14.88 -20.56 1.44
C TYR A 146 15.82 -20.37 0.22
N SER A 147 15.40 -20.82 -0.97
CA SER A 147 16.18 -20.67 -2.21
C SER A 147 16.19 -19.26 -2.82
N LEU A 148 15.50 -18.28 -2.22
CA LEU A 148 15.46 -16.91 -2.75
C LEU A 148 16.84 -16.24 -2.69
N PRO A 149 17.32 -15.61 -3.78
CA PRO A 149 18.68 -15.05 -3.85
C PRO A 149 18.87 -13.74 -3.06
N ARG A 150 17.77 -13.15 -2.56
CA ARG A 150 17.72 -11.90 -1.79
C ARG A 150 16.57 -11.97 -0.78
N PRO A 151 16.71 -11.36 0.42
CA PRO A 151 15.63 -11.26 1.38
C PRO A 151 14.48 -10.41 0.83
N ILE A 152 13.24 -10.71 1.24
CA ILE A 152 12.03 -10.04 0.78
C ILE A 152 12.01 -8.56 1.17
N LEU A 153 12.52 -8.21 2.35
CA LEU A 153 12.64 -6.81 2.80
C LEU A 153 13.79 -6.03 2.13
N THR A 154 14.58 -6.72 1.30
CA THR A 154 15.77 -6.25 0.56
C THR A 154 16.93 -5.78 1.45
N SER A 155 18.16 -5.97 0.97
CA SER A 155 19.38 -5.64 1.72
C SER A 155 19.57 -4.14 1.93
N GLU A 156 19.07 -3.33 0.99
CA GLU A 156 19.18 -1.87 1.00
C GLU A 156 18.40 -1.24 2.17
N TYR A 157 17.34 -1.91 2.64
CA TYR A 157 16.51 -1.45 3.76
C TYR A 157 16.79 -2.22 5.07
N TYR A 158 17.77 -3.14 5.10
CA TYR A 158 18.10 -3.93 6.29
C TYR A 158 18.30 -3.05 7.54
N LYS A 159 19.12 -2.01 7.44
CA LYS A 159 19.38 -1.06 8.55
C LYS A 159 18.10 -0.40 9.06
N LEU A 160 17.17 -0.03 8.18
CA LEU A 160 15.90 0.58 8.53
C LEU A 160 15.03 -0.39 9.34
N PHE A 161 14.86 -1.63 8.86
CA PHE A 161 14.08 -2.65 9.56
C PHE A 161 14.71 -3.06 10.91
N VAL A 162 16.05 -3.14 10.99
CA VAL A 162 16.76 -3.40 12.25
C VAL A 162 16.58 -2.26 13.27
N ASN A 163 16.52 -1.00 12.84
CA ASN A 163 16.20 0.10 13.77
C ASN A 163 14.75 0.03 14.27
N ILE A 164 13.80 -0.39 13.43
CA ILE A 164 12.40 -0.57 13.81
C ILE A 164 12.20 -1.72 14.82
N LEU A 165 13.11 -2.70 14.89
CA LEU A 165 13.07 -3.75 15.93
C LEU A 165 13.07 -3.20 17.36
N GLY A 166 13.70 -2.04 17.59
CA GLY A 166 13.67 -1.33 18.87
C GLY A 166 12.27 -0.84 19.28
N LEU A 167 11.35 -0.71 18.33
CA LEU A 167 9.97 -0.27 18.54
C LEU A 167 8.99 -1.43 18.80
N LEU A 168 9.40 -2.70 18.63
CA LEU A 168 8.52 -3.87 18.77
C LEU A 168 8.23 -4.25 20.23
N GLN A 169 7.88 -3.26 21.05
CA GLN A 169 7.51 -3.40 22.46
C GLN A 169 6.08 -2.87 22.67
N PRO A 170 5.30 -3.41 23.63
CA PRO A 170 3.86 -3.14 23.72
C PRO A 170 3.47 -1.66 23.81
N GLN A 171 4.34 -0.82 24.38
CA GLN A 171 4.10 0.62 24.55
C GLN A 171 4.31 1.42 23.25
N LEU A 172 4.98 0.84 22.24
CA LEU A 172 5.30 1.46 20.95
C LEU A 172 4.70 0.67 19.76
N GLU A 173 3.85 -0.32 20.02
CA GLU A 173 3.24 -1.21 19.03
C GLU A 173 2.63 -0.45 17.85
N GLN A 174 1.79 0.56 18.13
CA GLN A 174 1.19 1.42 17.10
C GLN A 174 2.24 2.17 16.24
N VAL A 175 3.31 2.67 16.88
CA VAL A 175 4.41 3.37 16.20
C VAL A 175 5.19 2.41 15.29
N ALA A 176 5.39 1.17 15.74
CA ALA A 176 5.99 0.13 14.93
C ALA A 176 5.11 -0.29 13.73
N ILE A 177 3.79 -0.41 13.93
CA ILE A 177 2.83 -0.70 12.86
C ILE A 177 2.89 0.39 11.78
N GLU A 178 2.83 1.66 12.17
CA GLU A 178 2.92 2.80 11.26
C GLU A 178 4.27 2.86 10.54
N ALA A 179 5.38 2.66 11.26
CA ALA A 179 6.71 2.65 10.67
C ALA A 179 6.85 1.53 9.63
N LEU A 180 6.45 0.29 9.97
CA LEU A 180 6.50 -0.84 9.03
C LEU A 180 5.53 -0.65 7.86
N GLN A 181 4.36 -0.03 8.07
CA GLN A 181 3.41 0.26 7.01
C GLN A 181 4.00 1.22 5.96
N LEU A 182 4.70 2.26 6.40
CA LEU A 182 5.42 3.19 5.52
C LEU A 182 6.64 2.53 4.86
N CYS A 183 7.48 1.83 5.63
CA CYS A 183 8.71 1.21 5.12
C CYS A 183 8.44 0.13 4.07
N THR A 184 7.38 -0.65 4.24
CA THR A 184 7.00 -1.67 3.26
C THR A 184 6.51 -1.09 1.93
N LEU A 185 6.25 0.23 1.81
CA LEU A 185 5.92 0.88 0.54
C LEU A 185 7.14 1.12 -0.34
N PHE A 186 8.36 1.16 0.24
CA PHE A 186 9.61 1.33 -0.51
C PHE A 186 10.06 0.06 -1.24
N LEU A 187 9.53 -1.10 -0.82
CA LEU A 187 9.84 -2.40 -1.40
C LEU A 187 9.45 -2.46 -2.88
N PRO A 188 10.25 -3.13 -3.75
CA PRO A 188 9.80 -3.48 -5.10
C PRO A 188 8.44 -4.17 -5.07
N PRO A 189 7.50 -3.86 -5.99
CA PRO A 189 6.13 -4.41 -5.95
C PRO A 189 6.07 -5.94 -5.83
N ALA A 190 6.95 -6.66 -6.53
CA ALA A 190 7.06 -8.11 -6.45
C ALA A 190 7.47 -8.59 -5.05
N SER A 191 8.36 -7.87 -4.36
CA SER A 191 8.76 -8.15 -2.98
C SER A 191 7.63 -7.84 -1.99
N ARG A 192 6.95 -6.68 -2.09
CA ARG A 192 5.79 -6.37 -1.23
C ARG A 192 4.69 -7.42 -1.39
N ARG A 193 4.43 -7.87 -2.62
CA ARG A 193 3.48 -8.94 -2.92
C ARG A 193 3.87 -10.28 -2.30
N LYS A 194 5.15 -10.69 -2.42
CA LYS A 194 5.68 -11.91 -1.77
C LYS A 194 5.48 -11.83 -0.25
N LEU A 195 5.81 -10.71 0.38
CA LEU A 195 5.59 -10.46 1.80
C LEU A 195 4.11 -10.59 2.19
N GLN A 196 3.22 -9.92 1.44
CA GLN A 196 1.77 -9.96 1.66
C GLN A 196 1.18 -11.36 1.58
N LEU A 197 1.62 -12.17 0.62
CA LEU A 197 1.13 -13.54 0.44
C LEU A 197 1.72 -14.49 1.49
N LEU A 198 3.01 -14.32 1.83
CA LEU A 198 3.69 -15.10 2.86
C LEU A 198 3.05 -14.86 4.24
N MET A 199 2.98 -13.60 4.70
CA MET A 199 2.40 -13.27 6.01
C MET A 199 0.95 -13.75 6.14
N ARG A 200 0.14 -13.62 5.08
CA ARG A 200 -1.25 -14.14 5.05
C ARG A 200 -1.32 -15.66 5.15
N MET A 201 -0.41 -16.38 4.50
CA MET A 201 -0.35 -17.84 4.59
C MET A 201 -0.02 -18.25 6.01
N ILE A 202 1.10 -17.77 6.55
CA ILE A 202 1.64 -18.27 7.82
C ILE A 202 0.82 -17.81 9.04
N SER A 203 0.24 -16.60 8.99
CA SER A 203 -0.72 -16.13 10.00
C SER A 203 -1.99 -16.99 9.99
N ARG A 204 -2.50 -17.38 8.81
CA ARG A 204 -3.63 -18.32 8.74
C ARG A 204 -3.28 -19.72 9.19
N MET A 205 -2.10 -20.23 8.86
CA MET A 205 -1.64 -21.55 9.33
C MET A 205 -1.50 -21.59 10.86
N SER A 206 -1.00 -20.53 11.49
CA SER A 206 -0.85 -20.47 12.95
C SER A 206 -2.20 -20.40 13.69
N GLN A 207 -3.25 -19.88 13.03
CA GLN A 207 -4.61 -19.77 13.55
C GLN A 207 -5.52 -20.97 13.17
N ASN A 208 -5.05 -21.89 12.32
CA ASN A 208 -5.86 -22.97 11.79
C ASN A 208 -5.84 -24.22 12.69
N MET A 209 -6.94 -24.44 13.42
CA MET A 209 -7.10 -25.59 14.30
C MET A 209 -7.25 -26.94 13.56
N ASP A 210 -7.61 -26.92 12.27
CA ASP A 210 -7.76 -28.13 11.46
C ASP A 210 -6.44 -28.57 10.78
N LEU A 211 -5.39 -27.73 10.83
CA LEU A 211 -4.07 -28.04 10.27
C LEU A 211 -3.30 -28.96 11.23
N PRO A 212 -2.85 -30.16 10.80
CA PRO A 212 -2.01 -31.04 11.61
C PRO A 212 -0.73 -30.35 12.08
N ARG A 213 -0.22 -30.76 13.25
CA ARG A 213 1.05 -30.25 13.76
C ARG A 213 2.19 -30.59 12.81
N LEU A 214 2.85 -29.57 12.29
CA LEU A 214 4.01 -29.67 11.42
C LEU A 214 5.29 -30.02 12.19
N HIS A 215 5.33 -29.73 13.49
CA HIS A 215 6.41 -30.11 14.41
C HIS A 215 5.82 -30.56 15.76
N ASP A 216 6.45 -31.54 16.40
CA ASP A 216 5.83 -32.20 17.56
C ASP A 216 5.93 -31.35 18.84
N ALA A 217 7.03 -30.62 19.00
CA ALA A 217 7.36 -29.83 20.19
C ALA A 217 7.27 -28.29 20.04
N ILE A 218 7.15 -27.77 18.82
CA ILE A 218 7.18 -26.31 18.54
C ILE A 218 5.80 -25.86 18.10
N ALA A 219 5.28 -24.78 18.68
CA ALA A 219 3.99 -24.22 18.28
C ALA A 219 4.03 -23.73 16.82
N THR A 220 2.95 -23.93 16.07
CA THR A 220 2.88 -23.59 14.63
C THR A 220 3.29 -22.14 14.36
N HIS A 221 2.86 -21.18 15.21
CA HIS A 221 3.25 -19.77 15.12
C HIS A 221 4.77 -19.57 15.20
N THR A 222 5.42 -20.09 16.25
CA THR A 222 6.88 -20.03 16.44
C THR A 222 7.63 -20.71 15.30
N LEU A 223 7.14 -21.87 14.84
CA LEU A 223 7.71 -22.59 13.69
C LEU A 223 7.64 -21.75 12.42
N MET A 224 6.51 -21.10 12.13
CA MET A 224 6.38 -20.21 10.97
C MET A 224 7.35 -19.03 11.06
N ALA A 225 7.39 -18.34 12.21
CA ALA A 225 8.23 -17.16 12.39
C ALA A 225 9.72 -17.48 12.22
N HIS A 226 10.17 -18.62 12.76
CA HIS A 226 11.54 -19.11 12.63
C HIS A 226 11.84 -19.63 11.21
N MET A 227 10.93 -20.38 10.58
CA MET A 227 11.17 -20.99 9.27
C MET A 227 11.37 -19.95 8.17
N PHE A 228 10.65 -18.82 8.25
CA PHE A 228 10.67 -17.78 7.23
C PHE A 228 11.49 -16.54 7.61
N SER A 229 12.15 -16.52 8.78
CA SER A 229 12.98 -15.39 9.26
C SER A 229 13.99 -14.93 8.20
N HIS A 230 14.90 -15.84 7.80
CA HIS A 230 15.97 -15.62 6.84
C HIS A 230 15.48 -15.11 5.47
N CYS A 231 14.35 -15.62 4.96
CA CYS A 231 13.83 -15.18 3.67
C CYS A 231 13.18 -13.80 3.72
N VAL A 232 12.73 -13.35 4.91
CA VAL A 232 12.14 -12.02 5.11
C VAL A 232 13.23 -10.99 5.38
N LEU A 233 14.08 -11.23 6.38
CA LEU A 233 15.19 -10.38 6.79
C LEU A 233 16.46 -11.23 6.93
N GLY A 234 17.56 -10.80 6.32
CA GLY A 234 18.87 -11.40 6.51
C GLY A 234 19.96 -10.61 5.80
N CYS A 235 21.13 -10.52 6.43
CA CYS A 235 22.33 -9.93 5.84
C CYS A 235 23.23 -11.02 5.20
N LYS A 236 24.07 -10.63 4.24
CA LYS A 236 25.10 -11.52 3.67
C LYS A 236 26.36 -11.65 4.54
N GLU A 237 26.51 -10.79 5.54
CA GLU A 237 27.79 -10.54 6.23
C GLU A 237 27.76 -10.79 7.75
N GLU A 238 26.57 -10.87 8.38
CA GLU A 238 26.43 -11.13 9.82
C GLU A 238 25.56 -12.37 10.05
N MET A 239 26.15 -13.46 10.58
CA MET A 239 25.47 -14.78 10.64
C MET A 239 24.78 -15.11 11.98
N ASP A 240 25.23 -14.56 13.11
CA ASP A 240 24.81 -15.07 14.44
C ASP A 240 24.00 -14.08 15.30
N LEU A 241 24.02 -12.77 15.01
CA LEU A 241 23.26 -11.77 15.80
C LEU A 241 21.80 -11.62 15.32
N ASP A 242 21.48 -12.20 14.16
CA ASP A 242 20.38 -11.77 13.29
C ASP A 242 19.13 -12.67 13.38
N GLU A 243 19.27 -13.97 13.69
CA GLU A 243 18.15 -14.94 13.57
C GLU A 243 17.00 -14.69 14.58
N LEU A 244 17.31 -14.40 15.85
CA LEU A 244 16.30 -14.08 16.87
C LEU A 244 15.59 -12.75 16.57
N LEU A 245 16.34 -11.79 16.02
CA LEU A 245 15.84 -10.48 15.63
C LEU A 245 14.92 -10.57 14.40
N ALA A 246 15.35 -11.28 13.36
CA ALA A 246 14.53 -11.60 12.19
C ALA A 246 13.28 -12.40 12.57
N THR A 247 13.40 -13.39 13.46
CA THR A 247 12.25 -14.18 13.96
C THR A 247 11.25 -13.30 14.73
N ARG A 248 11.73 -12.35 15.55
CA ARG A 248 10.88 -11.36 16.24
C ARG A 248 10.18 -10.43 15.25
N LEU A 249 10.88 -9.96 14.21
CA LEU A 249 10.26 -9.16 13.15
C LEU A 249 9.17 -9.94 12.42
N VAL A 250 9.44 -11.18 12.02
CA VAL A 250 8.46 -12.02 11.32
C VAL A 250 7.26 -12.30 12.23
N SER A 251 7.46 -12.64 13.51
CA SER A 251 6.36 -12.77 14.47
C SER A 251 5.46 -11.53 14.49
N PHE A 252 6.03 -10.34 14.66
CA PHE A 252 5.26 -9.10 14.68
C PHE A 252 4.56 -8.81 13.34
N LEU A 253 5.24 -9.07 12.21
CA LEU A 253 4.65 -8.97 10.88
C LEU A 253 3.50 -9.97 10.66
N MET A 254 3.53 -11.16 11.26
CA MET A 254 2.46 -12.16 11.19
C MET A 254 1.22 -11.74 11.97
N ASP A 255 1.44 -11.15 13.15
CA ASP A 255 0.38 -10.78 14.09
C ASP A 255 -0.35 -9.51 13.63
N HIS A 256 0.38 -8.52 13.10
CA HIS A 256 -0.16 -7.23 12.62
C HIS A 256 -0.23 -7.12 11.08
N HIS A 257 -0.20 -8.24 10.35
CA HIS A 257 -0.06 -8.26 8.89
C HIS A 257 -1.17 -7.50 8.13
N GLN A 258 -2.35 -7.36 8.74
CA GLN A 258 -3.51 -6.72 8.12
C GLN A 258 -3.34 -5.21 8.08
N GLU A 259 -2.80 -4.62 9.15
CA GLU A 259 -2.58 -3.19 9.28
C GLU A 259 -1.30 -2.78 8.55
N ILE A 260 -0.18 -3.47 8.82
CA ILE A 260 1.14 -3.17 8.26
C ILE A 260 1.14 -3.23 6.73
N LEU A 261 0.47 -4.22 6.12
CA LEU A 261 0.58 -4.43 4.68
C LEU A 261 -0.60 -3.88 3.86
N GLN A 262 -1.54 -3.16 4.50
CA GLN A 262 -2.60 -2.41 3.83
C GLN A 262 -2.08 -1.07 3.28
N VAL A 263 -2.88 -0.44 2.42
CA VAL A 263 -2.66 0.91 1.89
C VAL A 263 -3.04 1.96 2.95
N PRO A 264 -2.12 2.82 3.42
CA PRO A 264 -2.45 3.91 4.35
C PRO A 264 -3.32 5.00 3.70
N VAL A 265 -4.63 4.97 3.99
CA VAL A 265 -5.59 5.96 3.46
C VAL A 265 -5.23 7.40 3.88
N TYR A 266 -4.70 7.61 5.09
CA TYR A 266 -4.28 8.94 5.53
C TYR A 266 -3.15 9.51 4.64
N LEU A 267 -2.21 8.67 4.21
CA LEU A 267 -1.09 9.04 3.35
C LEU A 267 -1.58 9.37 1.94
N GLN A 268 -2.53 8.57 1.43
CA GLN A 268 -3.18 8.82 0.15
C GLN A 268 -3.91 10.17 0.13
N ASN A 269 -4.66 10.49 1.19
CA ASN A 269 -5.34 11.77 1.34
C ASN A 269 -4.33 12.93 1.39
N ALA A 270 -3.29 12.82 2.23
CA ALA A 270 -2.26 13.85 2.36
C ALA A 270 -1.54 14.16 1.03
N VAL A 271 -1.29 13.13 0.21
CA VAL A 271 -0.72 13.29 -1.14
C VAL A 271 -1.72 13.94 -2.09
N GLN A 272 -2.99 13.52 -2.09
CA GLN A 272 -4.03 14.13 -2.92
C GLN A 272 -4.27 15.60 -2.58
N ASP A 273 -4.30 15.96 -1.30
CA ASP A 273 -4.44 17.34 -0.82
C ASP A 273 -3.24 18.19 -1.23
N HIS A 274 -2.01 17.67 -1.11
CA HIS A 274 -0.81 18.39 -1.54
C HIS A 274 -0.74 18.58 -3.06
N ILE A 275 -1.12 17.56 -3.84
CA ILE A 275 -1.26 17.66 -5.31
C ILE A 275 -2.33 18.71 -5.66
N ALA A 276 -3.47 18.73 -4.98
CA ALA A 276 -4.53 19.72 -5.20
C ALA A 276 -4.11 21.14 -4.80
N TYR A 277 -3.23 21.29 -3.81
CA TYR A 277 -2.60 22.56 -3.44
C TYR A 277 -1.61 23.03 -4.51
N LEU A 278 -0.67 22.19 -4.94
CA LEU A 278 0.32 22.55 -5.98
C LEU A 278 -0.33 22.98 -7.30
N ARG A 279 -1.47 22.38 -7.66
CA ARG A 279 -2.27 22.77 -8.83
C ARG A 279 -2.92 24.16 -8.75
N LYS A 280 -2.98 24.78 -7.56
CA LYS A 280 -3.62 26.08 -7.30
C LYS A 280 -2.63 27.23 -7.07
N VAL A 281 -1.38 26.94 -6.70
CA VAL A 281 -0.50 27.92 -6.02
C VAL A 281 0.42 28.71 -6.93
N GLN A 282 0.65 28.27 -8.18
CA GLN A 282 1.34 29.10 -9.18
C GLN A 282 0.36 30.06 -9.88
N ILE A 283 -0.04 31.08 -9.13
CA ILE A 283 -0.59 32.33 -9.65
C ILE A 283 0.30 33.46 -9.11
N THR A 284 1.40 33.77 -9.82
CA THR A 284 2.21 34.99 -9.64
C THR A 284 3.05 35.23 -10.89
#